data_AF-A0A1E3P5F9-F1
#
_entry.id   AF-A0A1E3P5F9-F1
#
_cell.length_a   1.000
_cell.length_b   1.000
_cell.length_c   1.000
_cell.angle_alpha   90.00
_cell.angle_beta   90.00
_cell.angle_gamma   90.00
#
_symmetry.space_group_name_H-M   'P 1'
#
loop_
_entity.id
_entity.type
_entity.pdbx_description
1 polymer ?
#
loop_
_entity_poly.entity_id
_entity_poly.type
_entity_poly.pdbx_seq_one_letter_code
_entity_poly.pdbx_strand_id
1 'polypeptide(L)' 'MASPSTANDFKLLGNTALKEKKYNEAIDHYTKAIELDSTDPIFYSNRAHVEIQIELYGAAIQDATKSI' A
#
# COMPACT_ATOMS: atom_id res chain seq x y z
N MET A 1 -2.27 2.39 23.42
CA MET A 1 -1.94 2.68 22.01
C MET A 1 -2.30 1.44 21.22
N ALA A 2 -3.38 1.49 20.43
CA ALA A 2 -3.76 0.34 19.60
C ALA A 2 -2.76 0.28 18.44
N SER A 3 -1.85 -0.68 18.47
CA SER A 3 -1.04 -0.99 17.30
C SER A 3 -1.99 -1.34 16.14
N PRO A 4 -1.71 -0.93 14.90
CA PRO A 4 -2.50 -1.36 13.74
C PRO A 4 -2.59 -2.89 13.77
N SER A 5 -3.81 -3.40 13.94
CA SER A 5 -4.06 -4.82 14.24
C SER A 5 -4.65 -5.55 13.04
N THR A 6 -5.17 -4.80 12.08
CA THR A 6 -5.86 -5.32 10.89
C THR A 6 -5.22 -4.76 9.62
N ALA A 7 -5.35 -5.49 8.52
CA ALA A 7 -4.90 -5.02 7.20
C ALA A 7 -5.50 -3.64 6.84
N ASN A 8 -6.73 -3.39 7.26
CA ASN A 8 -7.41 -2.12 7.04
C ASN A 8 -6.78 -0.95 7.84
N ASP A 9 -6.25 -1.20 9.04
CA ASP A 9 -5.51 -0.17 9.80
C ASP A 9 -4.22 0.22 9.07
N PHE A 10 -3.49 -0.78 8.55
CA PHE A 10 -2.30 -0.54 7.74
C PHE A 10 -2.62 0.21 6.44
N LYS A 11 -3.75 -0.09 5.78
CA LYS A 11 -4.23 0.72 4.65
C LYS A 11 -4.47 2.17 5.05
N LEU A 12 -5.09 2.42 6.21
CA LEU A 12 -5.34 3.79 6.69
C LEU A 12 -4.04 4.54 6.98
N LEU A 13 -3.05 3.86 7.56
CA LEU A 13 -1.71 4.41 7.77
C LEU A 13 -1.01 4.71 6.44
N GLY A 14 -1.07 3.79 5.48
CA GLY A 14 -0.54 4.00 4.13
C GLY A 14 -1.18 5.20 3.43
N ASN A 15 -2.51 5.35 3.54
CA ASN A 15 -3.24 6.49 2.99
C ASN A 15 -2.80 7.81 3.65
N THR A 16 -2.54 7.78 4.96
CA THR A 16 -2.08 8.96 5.70
C THR A 16 -0.67 9.34 5.28
N ALA A 17 0.25 8.37 5.23
CA ALA A 17 1.62 8.57 4.77
C ALA A 17 1.66 9.09 3.31
N LEU A 18 0.78 8.59 2.43
CA LEU A 18 0.66 9.06 1.06
C LEU A 18 0.24 10.55 0.99
N LYS A 19 -0.73 10.97 1.83
CA LYS A 19 -1.12 12.38 1.94
C LYS A 19 0.02 13.27 2.44
N GLU A 20 0.86 12.75 3.33
CA GLU A 20 2.06 13.41 3.80
C GLU A 20 3.24 13.32 2.81
N LYS A 21 3.05 12.70 1.63
CA LYS A 21 4.09 12.43 0.61
C LYS A 21 5.25 11.58 1.14
N LYS A 22 5.03 10.82 2.22
CA LYS A 22 5.97 9.83 2.76
C LYS A 22 5.82 8.52 1.99
N TYR A 23 6.26 8.52 0.74
CA TYR A 23 5.97 7.43 -0.19
C TYR A 23 6.54 6.07 0.27
N ASN A 24 7.78 6.03 0.76
CA ASN A 24 8.38 4.79 1.26
C ASN A 24 7.61 4.21 2.45
N GLU A 25 7.18 5.07 3.38
CA GLU A 25 6.41 4.66 4.56
C GLU A 25 5.01 4.16 4.16
N ALA A 26 4.39 4.80 3.15
CA ALA A 26 3.13 4.34 2.59
C ALA A 26 3.26 2.95 1.95
N ILE A 27 4.32 2.70 1.18
CA ILE A 27 4.63 1.39 0.58
C ILE A 27 4.79 0.32 1.65
N ASP A 28 5.53 0.61 2.73
CA ASP A 28 5.72 -0.33 3.85
C ASP A 28 4.39 -0.67 4.52
N HIS A 29 3.53 0.33 4.73
CA HIS A 29 2.21 0.13 5.31
C HIS A 29 1.32 -0.73 4.42
N TYR A 30 1.23 -0.45 3.10
CA TYR A 30 0.45 -1.30 2.20
C TYR A 30 1.03 -2.71 2.08
N THR A 31 2.35 -2.86 2.13
CA THR A 31 2.99 -4.17 2.13
C THR A 31 2.58 -4.99 3.36
N LYS A 32 2.58 -4.38 4.55
CA LYS A 32 2.06 -5.03 5.76
C LYS A 32 0.57 -5.36 5.68
N ALA A 33 -0.23 -4.51 5.04
CA ALA A 33 -1.64 -4.81 4.78
C ALA A 33 -1.80 -6.06 3.91
N ILE A 34 -1.02 -6.16 2.83
CA ILE A 34 -0.98 -7.32 1.92
C ILE A 34 -0.51 -8.59 2.62
N GLU A 35 0.50 -8.50 3.49
CA GLU A 35 1.00 -9.65 4.25
C GLU A 35 -0.04 -10.20 5.23
N LEU A 36 -0.88 -9.33 5.80
CA LEU A 36 -1.97 -9.72 6.69
C LEU A 36 -3.19 -10.23 5.92
N ASP A 37 -3.52 -9.58 4.81
CA ASP A 37 -4.63 -9.94 3.95
C ASP A 37 -4.27 -9.64 2.49
N SER A 38 -3.92 -10.69 1.77
CA SER A 38 -3.57 -10.63 0.35
C SER A 38 -4.79 -10.76 -0.57
N THR A 39 -5.99 -10.90 -0.01
CA THR A 39 -7.23 -11.12 -0.77
C THR A 39 -7.90 -9.83 -1.22
N ASP A 40 -7.61 -8.70 -0.57
CA ASP A 40 -8.15 -7.40 -0.95
C ASP A 40 -7.26 -6.74 -2.02
N PRO A 41 -7.73 -6.62 -3.28
CA PRO A 41 -6.97 -5.98 -4.36
C PRO A 41 -6.67 -4.50 -4.09
N ILE A 42 -7.44 -3.84 -3.21
CA ILE A 42 -7.28 -2.43 -2.89
C ILE A 42 -5.89 -2.13 -2.33
N PHE A 43 -5.28 -3.05 -1.56
CA PHE A 43 -3.95 -2.80 -1.01
C PHE A 43 -2.87 -2.74 -2.11
N TYR A 44 -2.96 -3.61 -3.11
CA TYR A 44 -2.07 -3.59 -4.27
C TYR A 44 -2.32 -2.36 -5.13
N SER A 45 -3.58 -2.00 -5.39
CA SER A 45 -3.90 -0.78 -6.15
C SER A 45 -3.39 0.48 -5.46
N ASN A 46 -3.47 0.56 -4.14
CA ASN A 46 -2.98 1.70 -3.39
C ASN A 46 -1.44 1.76 -3.39
N ARG A 47 -0.75 0.61 -3.24
CA ARG A 47 0.71 0.55 -3.31
C ARG A 47 1.21 0.93 -4.71
N ALA A 48 0.58 0.41 -5.76
CA ALA A 48 0.87 0.77 -7.15
C ALA A 48 0.71 2.28 -7.40
N HIS A 49 -0.31 2.93 -6.82
CA HIS A 49 -0.46 4.38 -6.93
C HIS A 49 0.74 5.11 -6.30
N VAL A 50 1.22 4.68 -5.13
CA VAL A 50 2.40 5.28 -4.51
C VAL A 50 3.64 5.07 -5.36
N GLU A 51 3.84 3.87 -5.89
CA GLU A 51 4.96 3.53 -6.76
C GLU A 51 4.97 4.39 -8.03
N ILE A 52 3.80 4.71 -8.60
CA ILE A 52 3.67 5.66 -9.71
C ILE A 52 4.12 7.07 -9.31
N GLN A 53 3.81 7.53 -8.09
CA GLN A 53 4.21 8.87 -7.62
C GLN A 53 5.74 9.01 -7.46
N ILE A 54 6.46 7.91 -7.29
CA ILE A 54 7.93 7.87 -7.21
C ILE A 54 8.58 7.27 -8.45
N GLU A 55 7.83 7.18 -9.56
CA GLU A 55 8.30 6.72 -10.87
C GLU A 55 8.81 5.27 -10.90
N LEU A 56 8.40 4.44 -9.93
CA LEU A 56 8.66 3.00 -9.90
C LEU A 56 7.62 2.22 -10.73
N TYR A 57 7.51 2.56 -12.01
CA TYR A 57 6.48 2.01 -12.89
C TYR A 57 6.52 0.49 -13.03
N GLY A 58 7.71 -0.12 -12.95
CA GLY A 58 7.87 -1.58 -13.01
C GLY A 58 7.21 -2.30 -11.82
N ALA A 59 7.36 -1.74 -10.62
CA ALA A 59 6.70 -2.27 -9.42
C ALA A 59 5.18 -2.06 -9.51
N ALA A 60 4.76 -0.88 -9.95
CA ALA A 60 3.34 -0.55 -10.09
C ALA A 60 2.61 -1.48 -11.06
N ILE A 61 3.24 -1.86 -12.17
CA ILE A 61 2.67 -2.81 -13.14
C ILE A 61 2.52 -4.21 -12.51
N GLN A 62 3.51 -4.65 -11.73
CA GLN A 62 3.46 -5.93 -11.05
C GLN A 62 2.29 -5.97 -10.06
N ASP A 63 2.09 -4.90 -9.31
CA ASP A 63 0.99 -4.79 -8.35
C ASP A 63 -0.37 -4.64 -9.04
N ALA A 64 -0.46 -3.88 -10.13
CA ALA A 64 -1.68 -3.81 -10.94
C ALA A 64 -2.08 -5.19 -11.47
N THR A 65 -1.13 -6.06 -11.79
CA THR A 65 -1.39 -7.45 -12.23
C THR A 65 -1.91 -8.33 -11.09
N LYS A 66 -1.53 -8.05 -9.84
CA LYS A 66 -2.01 -8.77 -8.65
C LYS A 66 -3.36 -8.26 -8.14
N SER A 67 -3.78 -7.06 -8.57
CA SER A 67 -5.02 -6.40 -8.17
C SER A 67 -6.24 -6.83 -9.01
N ILE A 68 -6.15 -7.94 -9.78
CA ILE A 68 -7.17 -8.44 -10.72
C ILE A 68 -7.87 -9.66 -10.13
#